data_AF-A0AAW6P648-F1
#
_entry.id   AF-A0AAW6P648-F1
#
_cell.length_a   1.000
_cell.length_b   1.000
_cell.length_c   1.000
_cell.angle_alpha   90.00
_cell.angle_beta   90.00
_cell.angle_gamma   90.00
#
_symmetry.space_group_name_H-M   'P 1'
#
loop_
_entity.id
_entity.type
_entity.pdbx_description
1 polymer ?
#
loop_
_entity_poly.entity_id
_entity_poly.type
_entity_poly.pdbx_seq_one_letter_code
_entity_poly.pdbx_strand_id
1 'polypeptide(L)'
;MTTNTQQLPQAWLDVQAERRRQVEVENWSTEHDDRHPAGELAAAGSAYALYASDELCPTSRGRVDYGSLAPFMWPFNIAWWKRSAPRRALVKAAALILAEIERLDRTATPAQEGDLAQAETGLAREQAALTAKVAKAFPIGTTVVVVDGAGRRTPCIVKYHCTGGSAGEMRCLPVNNRDRHRSMRSVHWTQIEREGNDHA
;
A
#
# COMPACT_ATOMS: atom_id res chain seq x y z
N MET A 1 -12.21 21.61 -37.62
CA MET A 1 -11.89 20.47 -36.73
C MET A 1 -10.68 20.87 -35.90
N THR A 2 -10.90 21.32 -34.66
CA THR A 2 -9.80 21.69 -33.75
C THR A 2 -9.47 20.48 -32.88
N THR A 3 -8.32 19.84 -33.15
CA THR A 3 -7.74 18.82 -32.28
C THR A 3 -7.30 19.49 -30.98
N ASN A 4 -8.00 19.20 -29.89
CA ASN A 4 -7.62 19.62 -28.55
C ASN A 4 -6.46 18.72 -28.09
N THR A 5 -5.23 19.13 -28.37
CA THR A 5 -4.04 18.46 -27.84
C THR A 5 -3.99 18.73 -26.33
N GLN A 6 -4.38 17.74 -25.51
CA GLN A 6 -4.20 17.85 -24.05
C GLN A 6 -2.70 18.03 -23.76
N GLN A 7 -2.33 19.21 -23.30
CA GLN A 7 -0.99 19.50 -22.84
C GLN A 7 -0.71 18.69 -21.56
N LEU A 8 0.47 18.06 -21.49
CA LEU A 8 0.86 17.27 -20.33
C LEU A 8 0.88 18.13 -19.05
N PRO A 9 0.46 17.60 -17.89
CA PRO A 9 0.54 18.33 -16.63
C PRO A 9 1.97 18.80 -16.31
N GLN A 10 2.12 20.03 -15.81
CA GLN A 10 3.44 20.60 -15.49
C GLN A 10 4.25 19.71 -14.53
N ALA A 11 3.59 19.04 -13.59
CA ALA A 11 4.26 18.12 -12.66
C ALA A 11 4.98 16.96 -13.38
N TRP A 12 4.44 16.46 -14.50
CA TRP A 12 5.07 15.39 -15.26
C TRP A 12 6.31 15.90 -16.00
N LEU A 13 6.25 17.14 -16.50
CA LEU A 13 7.38 17.79 -17.14
C LEU A 13 8.52 18.07 -16.14
N ASP A 14 8.17 18.49 -14.92
CA ASP A 14 9.16 18.78 -13.88
C ASP A 14 9.96 17.54 -13.45
N VAL A 15 9.31 16.36 -13.38
CA VAL A 15 9.98 15.10 -13.06
C VAL A 15 10.95 14.70 -14.17
N GLN A 16 10.53 14.82 -15.43
CA GLN A 16 11.39 14.57 -16.59
C GLN A 16 12.56 15.54 -16.65
N ALA A 17 12.32 16.82 -16.37
CA ALA A 17 13.36 17.85 -16.33
C ALA A 17 14.37 17.58 -15.20
N GLU A 18 13.91 17.13 -14.03
CA GLU A 18 14.83 16.75 -12.94
C GLU A 18 15.63 15.51 -13.27
N ARG A 19 15.02 14.47 -13.85
CA ARG A 19 15.75 13.28 -14.29
C ARG A 19 16.82 13.64 -15.32
N ARG A 20 16.48 14.50 -16.29
CA ARG A 20 17.45 15.04 -17.25
C ARG A 20 18.58 15.81 -16.58
N ARG A 21 18.27 16.67 -15.60
CA ARG A 21 19.28 17.41 -14.83
C ARG A 21 20.23 16.48 -14.08
N GLN A 22 19.74 15.39 -13.49
CA GLN A 22 20.59 14.39 -12.85
C GLN A 22 21.60 13.78 -13.84
N VAL A 23 21.15 13.43 -15.04
CA VAL A 23 22.02 12.89 -16.10
C VAL A 23 23.03 13.94 -16.58
N GLU A 24 22.54 15.13 -16.96
CA GLU A 24 23.35 16.15 -17.66
C GLU A 24 24.24 16.98 -16.75
N VAL A 25 23.79 17.27 -15.52
CA VAL A 25 24.49 18.17 -14.59
C VAL A 25 25.25 17.39 -13.53
N GLU A 26 24.63 16.34 -12.98
CA GLU A 26 25.26 15.52 -11.92
C GLU A 26 26.07 14.35 -12.50
N ASN A 27 26.03 14.11 -13.81
CA ASN A 27 26.63 12.97 -14.51
C ASN A 27 26.14 11.60 -13.99
N TRP A 28 24.88 11.54 -13.53
CA TRP A 28 24.22 10.30 -13.12
C TRP A 28 23.60 9.62 -14.35
N SER A 29 24.44 9.04 -15.20
CA SER A 29 24.00 8.30 -16.38
C SER A 29 23.27 7.00 -16.01
N THR A 30 22.66 6.34 -16.99
CA THR A 30 22.08 5.00 -16.81
C THR A 30 23.10 3.98 -16.32
N GLU A 31 24.35 4.06 -16.80
CA GLU A 31 25.45 3.19 -16.38
C GLU A 31 25.95 3.55 -14.98
N HIS A 32 25.74 4.79 -14.53
CA HIS A 32 25.94 5.17 -13.13
C HIS A 32 24.90 4.50 -12.25
N ASP A 33 23.63 4.58 -12.66
CA ASP A 33 22.51 4.03 -11.92
C ASP A 33 22.60 2.50 -11.81
N ASP A 34 23.08 1.82 -12.84
CA ASP A 34 23.31 0.37 -12.85
C ASP A 34 24.40 -0.10 -11.87
N ARG A 35 25.27 0.80 -11.38
CA ARG A 35 26.28 0.47 -10.36
C ARG A 35 25.72 0.48 -8.94
N HIS A 36 24.52 1.02 -8.74
CA HIS A 36 23.88 1.00 -7.43
C HIS A 36 23.24 -0.37 -7.13
N PRO A 37 23.32 -0.88 -5.88
CA PRO A 37 22.57 -2.04 -5.45
C PRO A 37 21.07 -1.89 -5.71
N ALA A 38 20.40 -3.02 -5.92
CA ALA A 38 18.95 -3.03 -6.16
C ALA A 38 18.17 -2.34 -5.04
N GLY A 39 17.28 -1.42 -5.41
CA GLY A 39 16.45 -0.64 -4.50
C GLY A 39 17.14 0.56 -3.87
N GLU A 40 18.45 0.79 -4.07
CA GLU A 40 19.16 1.91 -3.45
C GLU A 40 18.64 3.27 -3.95
N LEU A 41 18.40 3.43 -5.26
CA LEU A 41 17.84 4.67 -5.81
C LEU A 41 16.38 4.88 -5.34
N ALA A 42 15.60 3.81 -5.21
CA ALA A 42 14.26 3.88 -4.63
C ALA A 42 14.27 4.26 -3.14
N ALA A 43 15.25 3.80 -2.36
CA ALA A 43 15.42 4.18 -0.97
C ALA A 43 15.74 5.69 -0.84
N ALA A 44 16.64 6.20 -1.69
CA ALA A 44 16.92 7.63 -1.79
C ALA A 44 15.68 8.46 -2.19
N GLY A 45 14.89 7.97 -3.15
CA GLY A 45 13.62 8.59 -3.53
C GLY A 45 12.61 8.60 -2.38
N SER A 46 12.49 7.49 -1.65
CA SER A 46 11.61 7.33 -0.49
C SER A 46 11.99 8.30 0.64
N ALA A 47 13.28 8.54 0.87
CA ALA A 47 13.75 9.52 1.85
C ALA A 47 13.22 10.93 1.52
N TYR A 48 13.32 11.36 0.25
CA TYR A 48 12.79 12.66 -0.17
C TYR A 48 11.26 12.75 -0.08
N ALA A 49 10.55 11.65 -0.36
CA ALA A 49 9.10 11.57 -0.23
C ALA A 49 8.65 11.64 1.23
N LEU A 50 9.32 10.89 2.13
CA LEU A 50 9.05 10.93 3.57
C LEU A 50 9.30 12.31 4.14
N TYR A 51 10.45 12.92 3.81
CA TYR A 51 10.76 14.30 4.17
C TYR A 51 9.65 15.27 3.75
N ALA A 52 9.21 15.21 2.50
CA ALA A 52 8.15 16.08 2.01
C ALA A 52 6.81 15.84 2.73
N SER A 53 6.48 14.58 3.03
CA SER A 53 5.29 14.21 3.79
C SER A 53 5.31 14.79 5.20
N ASP A 54 6.45 14.73 5.90
CA ASP A 54 6.60 15.26 7.25
C ASP A 54 6.51 16.79 7.29
N GLU A 55 7.06 17.48 6.30
CA GLU A 55 6.95 18.94 6.19
C GLU A 55 5.52 19.39 5.84
N LEU A 56 4.79 18.63 5.01
CA LEU A 56 3.42 18.94 4.61
C LEU A 56 2.38 18.60 5.70
N CYS A 57 2.67 17.63 6.57
CA CYS A 57 1.74 17.15 7.58
C CYS A 57 2.02 17.79 8.95
N PRO A 58 1.16 18.71 9.45
CA PRO A 58 1.39 19.38 10.73
C PRO A 58 1.44 18.43 11.94
N THR A 59 0.79 17.27 11.81
CA THR A 59 0.65 16.24 12.86
C THR A 59 1.59 15.06 12.67
N SER A 60 2.55 15.12 11.73
CA SER A 60 3.50 14.02 11.56
C SER A 60 4.25 13.75 12.86
N ARG A 61 4.20 12.50 13.31
CA ARG A 61 4.91 12.00 14.50
C ARG A 61 6.41 11.79 14.22
N GLY A 62 6.83 11.90 12.96
CA GLY A 62 8.20 11.68 12.48
C GLY A 62 8.95 12.96 12.15
N ARG A 63 8.57 14.12 12.71
CA ARG A 63 9.27 15.40 12.47
C ARG A 63 10.68 15.38 13.08
N VAL A 64 11.60 14.71 12.40
CA VAL A 64 13.04 14.70 12.67
C VAL A 64 13.62 16.04 12.20
N ASP A 65 14.67 16.54 12.87
CA ASP A 65 15.43 17.67 12.33
C ASP A 65 16.22 17.22 11.09
N TYR A 66 15.57 17.29 9.94
CA TYR A 66 16.19 16.95 8.67
C TYR A 66 17.29 17.93 8.24
N GLY A 67 17.54 19.00 9.02
CA GLY A 67 18.65 19.94 8.84
C GLY A 67 20.00 19.37 9.26
N SER A 68 20.01 18.46 10.23
CA SER A 68 21.22 17.81 10.73
C SER A 68 21.28 16.31 10.40
N LEU A 69 20.17 15.71 9.98
CA LEU A 69 20.04 14.28 9.69
C LEU A 69 19.29 14.04 8.37
N ALA A 70 19.65 12.98 7.66
CA ALA A 70 18.82 12.46 6.57
C ALA A 70 17.82 11.45 7.14
N PRO A 71 16.68 11.20 6.47
CA PRO A 71 15.82 10.07 6.78
C PRO A 71 16.62 8.76 6.86
N PHE A 72 16.25 7.85 7.75
CA PHE A 72 17.04 6.62 8.02
C PHE A 72 17.24 5.73 6.78
N MET A 73 16.33 5.81 5.80
CA MET A 73 16.44 5.08 4.53
C MET A 73 17.31 5.78 3.48
N TRP A 74 17.85 6.98 3.76
CA TRP A 74 18.78 7.64 2.86
C TRP A 74 20.07 6.82 2.74
N PRO A 75 20.39 6.28 1.56
CA PRO A 75 21.44 5.28 1.43
C PRO A 75 22.83 5.89 1.23
N PHE A 76 22.90 7.16 0.84
CA PHE A 76 24.16 7.81 0.49
C PHE A 76 24.77 8.54 1.69
N ASN A 77 26.00 8.99 1.51
CA ASN A 77 26.65 9.82 2.52
C ASN A 77 25.79 11.07 2.83
N ILE A 78 25.65 11.36 4.12
CA ILE A 78 24.83 12.46 4.65
C ILE A 78 25.19 13.83 4.02
N ALA A 79 26.44 14.06 3.60
CA ALA A 79 26.85 15.30 2.95
C ALA A 79 26.13 15.57 1.61
N TRP A 80 25.56 14.53 1.00
CA TRP A 80 24.80 14.62 -0.25
C TRP A 80 23.31 14.91 0.00
N TRP A 81 22.85 14.80 1.25
CA TRP A 81 21.50 15.14 1.62
C TRP A 81 21.30 16.66 1.53
N LYS A 82 20.34 17.08 0.69
CA LYS A 82 20.00 18.49 0.50
C LYS A 82 18.50 18.68 0.63
N ARG A 83 18.07 19.32 1.72
CA ARG A 83 16.68 19.77 1.91
C ARG A 83 16.25 20.72 0.80
N SER A 84 14.96 20.74 0.51
CA SER A 84 14.35 21.70 -0.41
C SER A 84 12.86 21.84 -0.08
N ALA A 85 12.16 22.80 -0.69
CA ALA A 85 10.70 22.91 -0.49
C ALA A 85 10.00 21.57 -0.81
N PRO A 86 8.90 21.20 -0.11
CA PRO A 86 8.29 19.87 -0.24
C PRO A 86 7.96 19.46 -1.67
N ARG A 87 7.43 20.39 -2.48
CA ARG A 87 7.14 20.14 -3.91
C ARG A 87 8.41 19.83 -4.73
N ARG A 88 9.53 20.48 -4.43
CA ARG A 88 10.81 20.20 -5.09
C ARG A 88 11.40 18.87 -4.63
N ALA A 89 11.27 18.55 -3.34
CA ALA A 89 11.66 17.25 -2.79
C ALA A 89 10.88 16.10 -3.44
N LEU A 90 9.56 16.24 -3.62
CA LEU A 90 8.74 15.26 -4.33
C LEU A 90 9.16 15.06 -5.81
N VAL A 91 9.58 16.12 -6.49
CA VAL A 91 10.13 15.99 -7.86
C VAL A 91 11.44 15.20 -7.87
N LYS A 92 12.35 15.48 -6.93
CA LYS A 92 13.59 14.69 -6.78
C LYS A 92 13.29 13.23 -6.43
N ALA A 93 12.34 13.00 -5.53
CA ALA A 93 11.89 11.67 -5.16
C ALA A 93 11.41 10.89 -6.39
N ALA A 94 10.50 11.49 -7.17
CA ALA A 94 9.96 10.88 -8.38
C ALA A 94 11.05 10.66 -9.45
N ALA A 95 12.02 11.56 -9.61
CA ALA A 95 13.13 11.38 -10.55
C ALA A 95 14.07 10.23 -10.14
N LEU A 96 14.35 10.06 -8.84
CA LEU A 96 15.15 8.94 -8.32
C LEU A 96 14.40 7.60 -8.43
N ILE A 97 13.08 7.61 -8.18
CA ILE A 97 12.23 6.42 -8.38
C ILE A 97 12.18 6.07 -9.87
N LEU A 98 12.07 7.07 -10.76
CA LEU A 98 12.13 6.85 -12.21
C LEU A 98 13.47 6.23 -12.62
N ALA A 99 14.59 6.70 -12.06
CA ALA A 99 15.90 6.11 -12.30
C ALA A 99 15.97 4.62 -11.87
N GLU A 100 15.38 4.27 -10.72
CA GLU A 100 15.30 2.87 -10.28
C GLU A 100 14.40 2.03 -11.20
N ILE A 101 13.25 2.58 -11.64
CA ILE A 101 12.38 1.90 -12.60
C ILE A 101 13.14 1.62 -13.90
N GLU A 102 13.84 2.61 -14.44
CA GLU A 102 14.67 2.44 -15.64
C GLU A 102 15.76 1.35 -15.41
N ARG A 103 16.35 1.27 -14.21
CA ARG A 103 17.32 0.23 -13.82
C ARG A 103 16.65 -1.16 -13.77
N LEU A 104 15.44 -1.25 -13.21
CA LEU A 104 14.65 -2.47 -13.17
C LEU A 104 14.25 -2.92 -14.57
N ASP A 105 13.76 -2.02 -15.42
CA ASP A 105 13.37 -2.33 -16.80
C ASP A 105 14.55 -2.90 -17.61
N ARG A 106 15.77 -2.43 -17.36
CA ARG A 106 17.00 -2.98 -17.98
C ARG A 106 17.41 -4.34 -17.42
N THR A 107 17.11 -4.63 -16.15
CA THR A 107 17.56 -5.84 -15.44
C THR A 107 16.50 -6.91 -15.30
N ALA A 108 15.23 -6.58 -15.58
CA ALA A 108 14.10 -7.49 -15.50
C ALA A 108 14.24 -8.62 -16.52
N THR A 109 14.13 -9.85 -16.04
CA THR A 109 13.89 -11.00 -16.90
C THR A 109 12.37 -11.22 -16.99
N PRO A 110 11.78 -11.48 -18.18
CA PRO A 110 10.33 -11.66 -18.35
C PRO A 110 9.67 -12.68 -17.40
N ALA A 111 10.45 -13.63 -16.88
CA ALA A 111 9.99 -14.61 -15.90
C ALA A 111 9.61 -13.99 -14.53
N GLN A 112 10.35 -12.98 -14.05
CA GLN A 112 10.14 -12.43 -12.70
C GLN A 112 8.85 -11.61 -12.58
N GLU A 113 8.48 -10.87 -13.64
CA GLU A 113 7.22 -10.14 -13.71
C GLU A 113 6.02 -11.09 -13.82
N GLY A 114 6.19 -12.19 -14.57
CA GLY A 114 5.19 -13.25 -14.69
C GLY A 114 4.87 -13.92 -13.35
N ASP A 115 5.89 -14.22 -12.54
CA ASP A 115 5.72 -14.86 -11.23
C ASP A 115 4.97 -13.96 -10.23
N LEU A 116 5.29 -12.66 -10.19
CA LEU A 116 4.58 -11.70 -9.31
C LEU A 116 3.12 -11.52 -9.72
N ALA A 117 2.84 -11.35 -11.02
CA ALA A 117 1.48 -11.24 -11.53
C ALA A 117 0.65 -12.52 -11.28
N GLN A 118 1.29 -13.69 -11.40
CA GLN A 118 0.67 -14.97 -11.05
C GLN A 118 0.40 -15.09 -9.55
N ALA A 119 1.32 -14.63 -8.69
CA ALA A 119 1.15 -14.64 -7.23
C ALA A 119 0.00 -13.72 -6.79
N GLU A 120 -0.10 -12.50 -7.33
CA GLU A 120 -1.22 -11.58 -7.06
C GLU A 120 -2.56 -12.17 -7.52
N THR A 121 -2.58 -12.80 -8.69
CA THR A 121 -3.75 -13.51 -9.21
C THR A 121 -4.12 -14.70 -8.31
N GLY A 122 -3.12 -15.43 -7.80
CA GLY A 122 -3.29 -16.52 -6.85
C GLY A 122 -3.93 -16.06 -5.55
N LEU A 123 -3.40 -15.00 -4.93
CA LEU A 123 -3.93 -14.42 -3.69
C LEU A 123 -5.38 -13.94 -3.88
N ALA A 124 -5.68 -13.26 -5.00
CA ALA A 124 -7.04 -12.82 -5.30
C ALA A 124 -8.02 -14.00 -5.45
N ARG A 125 -7.58 -15.11 -6.08
CA ARG A 125 -8.37 -16.34 -6.19
C ARG A 125 -8.61 -17.00 -4.83
N GLU A 126 -7.59 -17.07 -3.98
CA GLU A 126 -7.70 -17.62 -2.62
C GLU A 126 -8.66 -16.81 -1.75
N GLN A 127 -8.55 -15.48 -1.78
CA GLN A 127 -9.47 -14.58 -1.09
C GLN A 127 -10.91 -14.77 -1.58
N ALA A 128 -11.13 -14.87 -2.89
CA ALA A 128 -12.46 -15.13 -3.45
C ALA A 128 -13.02 -16.50 -3.01
N ALA A 129 -12.17 -17.54 -3.01
CA ALA A 129 -12.56 -18.88 -2.55
C ALA A 129 -12.90 -18.90 -1.04
N LEU A 130 -12.16 -18.15 -0.23
CA LEU A 130 -12.46 -17.99 1.20
C LEU A 130 -13.78 -17.26 1.42
N THR A 131 -14.01 -16.13 0.73
CA THR A 131 -15.30 -15.42 0.82
C THR A 131 -16.47 -16.32 0.41
N ALA A 132 -16.33 -17.13 -0.65
CA ALA A 132 -17.36 -18.07 -1.06
C ALA A 132 -17.63 -19.17 0.00
N LYS A 133 -16.58 -19.71 0.63
CA LYS A 133 -16.71 -20.68 1.73
C LYS A 133 -17.42 -20.07 2.94
N VAL A 134 -17.04 -18.86 3.35
CA VAL A 134 -17.69 -18.15 4.46
C VAL A 134 -19.15 -17.83 4.13
N ALA A 135 -19.44 -17.41 2.90
CA ALA A 135 -20.81 -17.15 2.47
C ALA A 135 -21.71 -18.38 2.50
N LYS A 136 -21.16 -19.56 2.17
CA LYS A 136 -21.86 -20.83 2.28
C LYS A 136 -22.09 -21.26 3.73
N ALA A 137 -21.08 -21.12 4.59
CA ALA A 137 -21.15 -21.54 5.99
C ALA A 137 -22.04 -20.61 6.83
N PHE A 138 -22.06 -19.32 6.52
CA PHE A 138 -22.78 -18.30 7.27
C PHE A 138 -23.60 -17.40 6.32
N PRO A 139 -24.76 -17.87 5.83
CA PRO A 139 -25.59 -17.09 4.91
C PRO A 139 -26.04 -15.75 5.51
N ILE A 140 -26.22 -14.75 4.65
CA ILE A 140 -26.77 -13.45 5.06
C ILE A 140 -28.15 -13.68 5.70
N GLY A 141 -28.40 -13.01 6.82
CA GLY A 141 -29.63 -13.11 7.60
C GLY A 141 -29.60 -14.20 8.67
N THR A 142 -28.58 -15.05 8.72
CA THR A 142 -28.45 -16.05 9.80
C THR A 142 -27.94 -15.42 11.08
N THR A 143 -28.44 -15.92 12.22
CA THR A 143 -27.93 -15.56 13.54
C THR A 143 -26.77 -16.48 13.89
N VAL A 144 -25.62 -15.89 14.18
CA VAL A 144 -24.39 -16.57 14.61
C VAL A 144 -24.00 -16.10 16.01
N VAL A 145 -23.37 -16.97 16.79
CA VAL A 145 -22.83 -16.57 18.11
C VAL A 145 -21.38 -16.18 17.94
N VAL A 146 -21.10 -14.90 18.19
CA VAL A 146 -19.74 -14.34 18.11
C VAL A 146 -19.10 -14.40 19.49
N VAL A 147 -17.92 -14.98 19.56
CA VAL A 147 -17.09 -15.07 20.76
C VAL A 147 -15.94 -14.08 20.63
N ASP A 148 -15.86 -13.12 21.55
CA ASP A 148 -14.75 -12.17 21.57
C ASP A 148 -13.51 -12.71 22.31
N GLY A 149 -12.41 -11.95 22.32
CA GLY A 149 -11.17 -12.35 22.99
C GLY A 149 -11.28 -12.52 24.52
N ALA A 150 -12.38 -12.06 25.12
CA ALA A 150 -12.69 -12.27 26.54
C ALA A 150 -13.68 -13.45 26.75
N GLY A 151 -14.00 -14.21 25.69
CA GLY A 151 -14.92 -15.34 25.75
C GLY A 151 -16.40 -14.94 25.82
N ARG A 152 -16.73 -13.65 25.65
CA ARG A 152 -18.13 -13.20 25.70
C ARG A 152 -18.86 -13.62 24.44
N ARG A 153 -20.00 -14.30 24.63
CA ARG A 153 -20.87 -14.82 23.56
C ARG A 153 -21.96 -13.80 23.24
N THR A 154 -21.98 -13.33 21.99
CA THR A 154 -22.96 -12.34 21.53
C THR A 154 -23.67 -12.83 20.28
N PRO A 155 -25.00 -13.05 20.32
CA PRO A 155 -25.76 -13.42 19.12
C PRO A 155 -25.82 -12.23 18.16
N CYS A 156 -25.41 -12.45 16.92
CA CYS A 156 -25.35 -11.45 15.87
C CYS A 156 -25.95 -11.97 14.56
N ILE A 157 -26.63 -11.11 13.80
CA ILE A 157 -27.14 -11.40 12.46
C ILE A 157 -26.08 -11.05 11.43
N VAL A 158 -25.77 -11.97 10.51
CA VAL A 158 -24.88 -11.72 9.37
C VAL A 158 -25.56 -10.78 8.37
N LYS A 159 -24.96 -9.64 8.04
CA LYS A 159 -25.54 -8.65 7.11
C LYS A 159 -24.90 -8.68 5.72
N TYR A 160 -23.58 -8.87 5.62
CA TYR A 160 -22.88 -9.10 4.36
C TYR A 160 -21.48 -9.68 4.58
N HIS A 161 -20.91 -10.29 3.53
CA HIS A 161 -19.57 -10.87 3.51
C HIS A 161 -18.56 -9.87 2.97
N CYS A 162 -17.37 -9.84 3.57
CA CYS A 162 -16.27 -9.01 3.09
C CYS A 162 -15.51 -9.72 1.94
N THR A 163 -14.95 -8.93 1.03
CA THR A 163 -14.17 -9.38 -0.14
C THR A 163 -12.72 -8.85 -0.09
N GLY A 164 -11.82 -9.45 -0.86
CA GLY A 164 -10.44 -8.97 -1.02
C GLY A 164 -9.60 -9.15 0.25
N GLY A 165 -8.83 -8.12 0.63
CA GLY A 165 -7.95 -8.14 1.81
C GLY A 165 -8.65 -8.34 3.17
N SER A 166 -9.98 -8.28 3.20
CA SER A 166 -10.81 -8.63 4.37
C SER A 166 -11.60 -9.93 4.16
N ALA A 167 -11.21 -10.77 3.19
CA ALA A 167 -11.83 -12.08 2.98
C ALA A 167 -11.78 -12.92 4.26
N GLY A 168 -12.87 -13.61 4.56
CA GLY A 168 -13.04 -14.32 5.83
C GLY A 168 -13.70 -13.49 6.93
N GLU A 169 -13.81 -12.17 6.76
CA GLU A 169 -14.64 -11.33 7.63
C GLU A 169 -16.09 -11.24 7.16
N MET A 170 -16.98 -11.06 8.13
CA MET A 170 -18.38 -10.77 7.96
C MET A 170 -18.73 -9.52 8.74
N ARG A 171 -19.75 -8.81 8.25
CA ARG A 171 -20.33 -7.69 8.99
C ARG A 171 -21.58 -8.18 9.69
N CYS A 172 -21.49 -8.22 11.02
CA CYS A 172 -22.52 -8.78 11.88
C CYS A 172 -23.14 -7.70 12.77
N LEU A 173 -24.44 -7.83 13.03
CA LEU A 173 -25.21 -6.91 13.87
C LEU A 173 -25.75 -7.64 15.11
N PRO A 174 -25.46 -7.17 16.34
CA PRO A 174 -26.01 -7.81 17.55
C PRO A 174 -27.55 -7.80 17.55
N VAL A 175 -28.18 -8.93 17.86
CA VAL A 175 -29.65 -9.12 17.81
C VAL A 175 -30.41 -8.12 18.70
N ASN A 176 -29.83 -7.74 19.84
CA ASN A 176 -30.48 -6.86 20.82
C ASN A 176 -30.35 -5.36 20.50
N ASN A 177 -29.69 -4.99 19.40
CA ASN A 177 -29.39 -3.60 19.08
C ASN A 177 -30.33 -3.10 17.97
N ARG A 178 -31.01 -1.96 18.20
CA ARG A 178 -31.81 -1.29 17.16
C ARG A 178 -30.88 -0.96 15.98
N ASP A 179 -31.29 -1.35 14.78
CA ASP A 179 -30.58 -1.30 13.49
C ASP A 179 -29.86 0.05 13.24
N ARG A 180 -28.66 0.23 13.81
CA ARG A 180 -27.81 1.40 13.57
C ARG A 180 -26.55 0.91 12.88
N HIS A 181 -26.25 1.41 11.69
CA HIS A 181 -25.03 1.07 10.95
C HIS A 181 -23.72 1.19 11.78
N ARG A 182 -23.71 2.05 12.81
CA ARG A 182 -22.58 2.20 13.77
C ARG A 182 -22.36 1.01 14.72
N SER A 183 -23.34 0.11 14.89
CA SER A 183 -23.20 -1.07 15.77
C SER A 183 -22.76 -2.33 15.03
N MET A 184 -22.55 -2.25 13.71
CA MET A 184 -22.02 -3.35 12.91
C MET A 184 -20.56 -3.60 13.23
N ARG A 185 -20.20 -4.87 13.46
CA ARG A 185 -18.84 -5.30 13.79
C ARG A 185 -18.26 -6.08 12.62
N SER A 186 -16.96 -5.88 12.35
CA SER A 186 -16.18 -6.87 11.58
C SER A 186 -15.96 -8.07 12.49
N VAL A 187 -16.35 -9.24 12.02
CA VAL A 187 -16.20 -10.51 12.71
C VAL A 187 -15.52 -11.47 11.76
N HIS A 188 -14.35 -11.96 12.13
CA HIS A 188 -13.68 -13.01 11.38
C HIS A 188 -14.38 -14.36 11.64
N TRP A 189 -14.48 -15.22 10.61
CA TRP A 189 -15.21 -16.49 10.71
C TRP A 189 -14.75 -17.41 11.85
N THR A 190 -13.49 -17.27 12.31
CA THR A 190 -12.95 -18.05 13.44
C THR A 190 -13.51 -17.62 14.80
N GLN A 191 -14.13 -16.43 14.88
CA GLN A 191 -14.76 -15.92 16.09
C GLN A 191 -16.20 -16.42 16.24
N ILE A 192 -16.72 -17.17 15.26
CA ILE A 192 -18.06 -17.75 15.34
C ILE A 192 -17.96 -19.10 16.04
N GLU A 193 -18.76 -19.25 17.10
CA GLU A 193 -18.98 -20.54 17.73
C GLU A 193 -19.60 -21.50 16.72
N ARG A 194 -18.95 -22.64 16.51
CA ARG A 194 -19.48 -23.72 15.67
C ARG A 194 -20.28 -24.63 16.58
N GLU A 195 -21.50 -24.98 16.18
CA GLU A 195 -22.25 -26.04 16.86
C GLU A 195 -21.36 -27.29 16.90
N GLY A 196 -21.26 -27.88 18.09
CA GLY A 196 -20.54 -29.13 18.28
C GLY A 196 -21.09 -30.15 17.30
N ASN A 197 -20.19 -30.73 16.50
CA ASN A 197 -20.44 -32.06 16.01
C ASN A 197 -20.38 -32.95 17.26
N ASP A 198 -21.55 -33.17 17.87
CA ASP A 198 -21.69 -34.12 18.95
C ASP A 198 -21.14 -35.47 18.47
N HIS A 199 -20.46 -36.15 19.38
CA HIS A 199 -20.02 -37.52 19.24
C HIS A 199 -21.09 -38.40 18.59
N ALA A 200 -20.80 -38.91 17.39
CA ALA A 200 -21.29 -40.18 16.83
C ALA A 200 -20.36 -40.64 15.70
#